data_AF-A0ABD0QR20-F1
#
_entry.id   AF-A0ABD0QR20-F1
#
_cell.length_a   1.000
_cell.length_b   1.000
_cell.length_c   1.000
_cell.angle_alpha   90.00
_cell.angle_beta   90.00
_cell.angle_gamma   90.00
#
_symmetry.space_group_name_H-M   'P 1'
#
loop_
_entity.id
_entity.type
_entity.pdbx_description
1 polymer ?
#
loop_
_entity_poly.entity_id
_entity_poly.type
_entity_poly.pdbx_seq_one_letter_code
_entity_poly.pdbx_strand_id
1 'polypeptide(L)' 'GEGMGIRLDSASAFQGAVISPHYDSLLVKVIASGKDLPTAATKMHRALTEFRVRGVK' A
#
# COMPACT_ATOMS: atom_id res chain seq x y z
N GLY A 1 -16.87 7.58 -0.30
CA GLY A 1 -15.89 6.78 -1.05
C GLY A 1 -14.52 7.32 -0.73
N GLU A 2 -13.63 6.44 -0.30
CA GLU A 2 -12.19 6.63 -0.07
C GLU A 2 -11.62 7.97 -0.58
N GLY A 3 -11.62 8.96 0.32
CA GLY A 3 -11.25 10.34 0.00
C GLY A 3 -9.75 10.47 -0.22
N MET A 4 -9.36 11.24 -1.24
CA MET A 4 -8.00 11.62 -1.66
C MET A 4 -7.34 10.77 -2.77
N GLY A 5 -7.99 9.74 -3.30
CA GLY A 5 -7.48 8.98 -4.46
C GLY A 5 -6.31 8.07 -4.13
N ILE A 6 -6.34 7.44 -2.95
CA ILE A 6 -5.50 6.30 -2.57
C ILE A 6 -6.43 5.16 -2.18
N ARG A 7 -6.19 3.96 -2.72
CA ARG A 7 -6.82 2.70 -2.33
C ARG A 7 -5.76 1.73 -1.82
N LEU A 8 -6.08 0.99 -0.76
CA LEU A 8 -5.21 -0.03 -0.17
C LEU A 8 -5.90 -1.38 -0.23
N ASP A 9 -5.36 -2.30 -1.02
CA ASP A 9 -5.80 -3.70 -1.06
C ASP A 9 -4.80 -4.53 -0.22
N SER A 10 -5.10 -4.78 1.05
CA SER A 10 -4.26 -5.62 1.92
C SER A 10 -4.61 -7.10 1.75
N ALA A 11 -3.67 -7.90 1.23
CA ALA A 11 -3.83 -9.35 1.09
C ALA A 11 -3.43 -10.12 2.35
N SER A 12 -2.42 -9.66 3.08
CA SER A 12 -1.92 -10.33 4.31
C SER A 12 -1.35 -9.37 5.36
N ALA A 13 -1.37 -8.05 5.10
CA ALA A 13 -0.91 -7.04 6.05
C ALA A 13 -2.02 -6.62 7.02
N PHE A 14 -2.28 -7.45 8.03
CA PHE A 14 -2.97 -7.05 9.26
C PHE A 14 -2.05 -7.25 10.47
N GLN A 15 -2.34 -6.57 11.58
CA GLN A 15 -1.47 -6.60 12.75
C GLN A 15 -1.37 -8.03 13.32
N GLY A 16 -0.13 -8.54 13.42
CA GLY A 16 0.13 -9.90 13.93
C GLY A 16 0.06 -11.01 12.87
N ALA A 17 -0.16 -10.67 11.59
CA ALA A 17 -0.14 -11.65 10.51
C ALA A 17 1.26 -12.28 10.37
N VAL A 18 1.31 -13.61 10.35
CA VAL A 18 2.53 -14.38 10.08
C VAL A 18 2.60 -14.63 8.57
N ILE A 19 3.62 -14.07 7.92
CA ILE A 19 3.86 -14.28 6.48
C ILE A 19 4.43 -15.68 6.29
N SER A 20 3.67 -16.55 5.61
CA SER A 20 4.11 -17.90 5.25
C SER A 20 5.19 -17.86 4.17
N PRO A 21 6.26 -18.68 4.25
CA PRO A 21 7.28 -18.76 3.21
C PRO A 21 6.80 -19.49 1.95
N HIS A 22 5.58 -20.06 1.95
CA HIS A 22 5.06 -20.88 0.85
C HIS A 22 4.31 -20.07 -0.23
N TYR A 23 4.07 -18.77 -0.01
CA TYR A 23 3.38 -17.87 -0.94
C TYR A 23 4.26 -16.66 -1.29
N ASP A 24 3.76 -15.79 -2.17
CA ASP A 24 4.45 -14.56 -2.52
C ASP A 24 4.49 -13.58 -1.34
N SER A 25 5.51 -12.73 -1.30
CA SER A 25 5.75 -11.78 -0.21
C SER A 25 4.90 -10.49 -0.33
N LEU A 26 3.75 -10.54 -1.00
CA LEU A 26 2.91 -9.37 -1.22
C LEU A 26 2.17 -8.99 0.08
N LEU A 27 2.57 -7.88 0.70
CA LEU A 27 1.97 -7.40 1.93
C LEU A 27 0.68 -6.61 1.68
N VAL A 28 0.78 -5.61 0.80
CA VAL A 28 -0.29 -4.67 0.44
C VAL A 28 -0.10 -4.21 -1.00
N LYS A 29 -1.20 -3.92 -1.68
CA LYS A 29 -1.21 -3.23 -2.97
C LYS A 29 -1.75 -1.82 -2.78
N VAL A 30 -0.92 -0.81 -3.06
CA VAL A 30 -1.30 0.62 -3.03
C VAL A 30 -1.65 1.07 -4.43
N ILE A 31 -2.79 1.74 -4.59
CA ILE A 31 -3.25 2.28 -5.88
C ILE A 31 -3.55 3.75 -5.71
N ALA A 32 -2.87 4.60 -6.48
CA ALA A 32 -3.10 6.04 -6.49
C ALA A 32 -3.82 6.48 -7.77
N SER A 33 -4.81 7.36 -7.65
CA SER A 33 -5.57 7.93 -8.76
C SER A 33 -5.57 9.46 -8.73
N GLY A 34 -5.48 10.05 -9.91
CA GLY A 34 -5.43 11.50 -10.12
C GLY A 34 -5.94 11.88 -11.50
N LYS A 35 -6.19 13.18 -11.69
CA LYS A 35 -6.63 13.76 -12.97
C LYS A 35 -5.57 13.63 -14.09
N ASP A 36 -4.31 13.49 -13.70
CA ASP A 36 -3.15 13.30 -14.57
C ASP A 36 -2.11 12.43 -13.84
N LEU A 37 -1.14 11.93 -14.60
CA LEU A 37 -0.06 11.06 -14.08
C LEU A 37 0.79 11.76 -12.98
N PRO A 38 1.21 13.03 -13.13
CA PRO A 38 1.98 13.72 -12.08
C PRO A 38 1.24 13.83 -10.75
N THR A 39 -0.07 14.08 -10.78
CA THR A 39 -0.91 14.13 -9.59
C THR A 39 -0.99 12.76 -8.92
N ALA A 40 -1.20 11.70 -9.69
CA ALA A 40 -1.25 10.33 -9.16
C ALA A 40 0.11 9.89 -8.56
N ALA A 41 1.22 10.21 -9.23
CA ALA A 41 2.57 9.91 -8.76
C ALA A 41 2.88 10.62 -7.43
N THR A 42 2.51 11.91 -7.31
CA THR A 42 2.69 12.68 -6.07
C THR A 42 1.92 12.05 -4.91
N LYS A 43 0.67 11.62 -5.17
CA LYS A 43 -0.15 10.92 -4.16
C LYS A 43 0.48 9.58 -3.75
N MET A 44 0.96 8.80 -4.72
CA MET A 44 1.66 7.54 -4.46
C MET A 44 2.89 7.76 -3.59
N HIS A 45 3.72 8.75 -3.92
CA HIS A 45 4.92 9.07 -3.15
C HIS A 45 4.60 9.41 -1.69
N ARG A 46 3.57 10.25 -1.47
CA ARG A 46 3.09 10.56 -0.12
C ARG A 46 2.62 9.30 0.60
N ALA A 47 1.79 8.49 -0.05
CA ALA A 47 1.26 7.26 0.54
C ALA A 47 2.37 6.29 0.97
N LEU A 48 3.41 6.10 0.14
CA LEU A 48 4.56 5.25 0.47
C LEU A 48 5.39 5.81 1.64
N THR A 49 5.52 7.14 1.73
CA THR A 49 6.25 7.80 2.82
C THR A 49 5.51 7.69 4.16
N GLU A 50 4.18 7.76 4.13
CA GLU A 50 3.32 7.60 5.30
C GLU A 50 3.16 6.12 5.72
N PHE A 51 3.37 5.17 4.79
CA PHE A 51 3.20 3.74 5.05
C PHE A 51 4.28 3.23 6.00
N ARG A 52 3.85 2.64 7.12
CA ARG A 52 4.76 2.09 8.14
C ARG A 52 4.64 0.57 8.20
N VAL A 53 5.66 -0.13 7.73
CA VAL A 53 5.81 -1.59 7.90
C VAL A 53 6.85 -1.85 8.99
N ARG A 54 6.54 -2.76 9.92
CA ARG A 54 7.44 -3.20 10.99
C ARG A 54 7.44 -4.73 11.05
N GLY A 55 8.59 -5.33 11.39
CA GLY A 55 8.69 -6.77 11.64
C GLY A 55 9.02 -7.64 10.41
N VAL A 56 9.22 -7.06 9.23
CA VAL A 56 9.63 -7.74 7.99
C VAL A 56 10.67 -6.87 7.26
N LYS A 57 11.58 -7.49 6.50
CA LYS A 57 12.67 -6.82 5.76
C LYS A 57 12.69 -7.26 4.32
#